data_AF-A0A7W4GN08-F1
#
_entry.id   AF-A0A7W4GN08-F1
#
_cell.length_a   1.000
_cell.length_b   1.000
_cell.length_c   1.000
_cell.angle_alpha   90.00
_cell.angle_beta   90.00
_cell.angle_gamma   90.00
#
_symmetry.space_group_name_H-M   'P 1'
#
loop_
_entity.id
_entity.type
_entity.pdbx_description
1 polymer ?
#
loop_
_entity_poly.entity_id
_entity_poly.type
_entity_poly.pdbx_seq_one_letter_code
_entity_poly.pdbx_strand_id
1 'polypeptide(L)'
;MANSIYRSVHLQSMDANNTIWRAKLKNNVIQGNLAAVKKSIDWWIDTASIIDPKEFTALNKSRGTGGLTENFNGYQIKNDTGEPNAWYCMFNGRLIKGGKIAIQRHIEAYLLAKQKAEQQKK
;
A
#
# COMPACT_ATOMS: atom_id res chain seq x y z
N MET A 1 -7.12 8.41 32.62
CA MET A 1 -6.71 9.36 31.57
C MET A 1 -5.20 9.45 31.61
N ALA A 2 -4.52 9.00 30.57
CA ALA A 2 -3.07 8.95 30.48
C ALA A 2 -2.56 10.17 29.70
N ASN A 3 -1.51 10.81 30.22
CA ASN A 3 -0.84 11.91 29.54
C ASN A 3 0.53 11.41 29.06
N SER A 4 0.88 11.73 27.82
CA SER A 4 2.17 11.43 27.22
C SER A 4 2.71 12.66 26.50
N ILE A 5 4.01 12.75 26.30
CA ILE A 5 4.64 13.84 25.56
C ILE A 5 5.37 13.23 24.37
N TYR A 6 5.11 13.75 23.17
CA TYR A 6 5.77 13.32 21.94
C TYR A 6 6.29 14.53 21.17
N ARG A 7 7.61 14.59 20.93
CA ARG A 7 8.31 15.71 20.26
C ARG A 7 7.84 17.09 20.76
N SER A 8 7.79 17.26 22.08
CA SER A 8 7.35 18.50 22.76
C SER A 8 5.86 18.86 22.61
N VAL A 9 5.04 17.93 22.10
CA VAL A 9 3.57 18.08 22.05
C VAL A 9 2.92 17.20 23.13
N HIS A 10 1.99 17.78 23.88
CA HIS A 10 1.20 17.06 24.88
C HIS A 10 0.12 16.21 24.22
N LEU A 11 0.12 14.92 24.56
CA LEU A 11 -0.87 13.93 24.17
C LEU A 11 -1.71 13.58 25.39
N GLN A 12 -3.03 13.62 25.25
CA GLN A 12 -3.98 13.23 26.28
C GLN A 12 -4.82 12.08 25.75
N SER A 13 -4.91 10.98 26.49
CA SER A 13 -5.87 9.93 26.16
C SER A 13 -7.28 10.34 26.60
N MET A 14 -8.24 10.19 25.68
CA MET A 14 -9.64 10.54 25.92
C MET A 14 -10.47 9.39 26.49
N ASP A 15 -9.90 8.18 26.51
CA ASP A 15 -10.59 6.96 26.91
C ASP A 15 -9.78 6.19 27.96
N ALA A 16 -10.45 5.42 28.81
CA ALA A 16 -9.79 4.53 29.77
C ALA A 16 -8.97 3.43 29.07
N ASN A 17 -9.38 3.04 27.86
CA ASN A 17 -8.71 2.03 27.03
C ASN A 17 -7.56 2.59 26.18
N ASN A 18 -7.22 3.88 26.30
CA ASN A 18 -6.13 4.53 25.55
C ASN A 18 -6.20 4.36 24.02
N THR A 19 -7.40 4.18 23.46
CA THR A 19 -7.59 3.99 22.02
C THR A 19 -7.58 5.31 21.25
N ILE A 20 -8.09 6.37 21.88
CA ILE A 20 -8.22 7.70 21.29
C ILE A 20 -7.30 8.67 22.03
N TRP A 21 -6.45 9.34 21.26
CA TRP A 21 -5.50 10.32 21.73
C TRP A 21 -5.80 11.68 21.10
N ARG A 22 -5.62 12.72 21.90
CA ARG A 22 -5.81 14.11 21.52
C ARG A 22 -4.49 14.85 21.69
N ALA A 23 -4.13 15.66 20.70
CA ALA A 23 -3.00 16.58 20.77
C ALA A 23 -3.44 17.98 20.38
N LYS A 24 -2.81 18.99 20.98
CA LYS A 24 -3.01 20.40 20.62
C LYS A 24 -1.78 20.90 19.87
N LEU A 25 -1.96 21.27 18.60
CA LEU A 25 -0.95 21.83 17.72
C LEU A 25 -1.26 23.30 17.46
N LYS A 26 -0.58 24.21 18.18
CA LYS A 26 -0.85 25.66 18.18
C LYS A 26 -2.36 25.96 18.36
N ASN A 27 -3.06 26.29 17.27
CA ASN A 27 -4.47 26.67 17.25
C ASN A 27 -5.42 25.50 16.94
N ASN A 28 -4.90 24.35 16.54
CA ASN A 28 -5.70 23.22 16.12
C ASN A 28 -5.61 22.08 17.13
N VAL A 29 -6.71 21.37 17.26
CA VAL A 29 -6.80 20.18 18.10
C VAL A 29 -6.98 18.99 17.16
N ILE A 30 -6.06 18.05 17.23
CA ILE A 30 -6.12 16.80 16.47
C ILE A 30 -6.50 15.65 17.40
N GLN A 31 -7.35 14.74 16.92
CA GLN A 31 -7.80 13.58 17.67
C GLN A 31 -7.81 12.34 16.78
N GLY A 32 -7.31 11.23 17.28
CA GLY A 32 -7.31 9.96 16.55
C GLY A 32 -6.56 8.85 17.29
N ASN A 33 -6.25 7.78 16.58
CA ASN A 33 -5.39 6.71 17.11
C ASN A 33 -3.98 7.24 17.40
N LEU A 34 -3.31 6.74 18.43
CA LEU A 34 -1.96 7.12 18.85
C LEU A 34 -0.96 7.18 17.67
N ALA A 35 -0.98 6.17 16.81
CA ALA A 35 -0.07 6.10 15.66
C ALA A 35 -0.36 7.19 14.62
N ALA A 36 -1.64 7.49 14.35
CA ALA A 36 -2.04 8.53 13.41
C ALA A 36 -1.73 9.93 13.96
N VAL A 37 -1.95 10.14 15.26
CA VAL A 37 -1.63 11.41 15.94
C VAL A 37 -0.12 11.67 15.94
N LYS A 38 0.72 10.66 16.26
CA LYS A 38 2.19 10.80 16.18
C LYS A 38 2.65 11.17 14.76
N LYS A 39 2.16 10.49 13.73
CA LYS A 39 2.45 10.82 12.32
C LYS A 39 2.03 12.23 11.95
N SER A 40 0.87 12.68 12.43
CA SER A 40 0.38 14.04 12.18
C SER A 40 1.28 15.09 12.84
N ILE A 41 1.81 14.80 14.04
CA ILE A 41 2.78 15.65 14.74
C ILE A 41 4.10 15.70 13.96
N ASP A 42 4.64 14.56 13.53
CA ASP A 42 5.87 14.49 12.73
C ASP A 42 5.72 15.30 11.44
N TRP A 43 4.63 15.06 10.70
CA TRP A 43 4.32 15.80 9.48
C TRP A 43 4.24 17.31 9.71
N TRP A 44 3.60 17.73 10.81
CA TRP A 44 3.49 19.14 11.15
C TRP A 44 4.82 19.78 11.51
N ILE A 45 5.70 19.05 12.20
CA ILE A 45 7.06 19.52 12.51
C ILE A 45 7.86 19.72 11.21
N ASP A 46 7.75 18.79 10.27
CA ASP A 46 8.55 18.81 9.04
C ASP A 46 7.99 19.77 7.98
N THR A 47 6.67 19.93 7.89
CA THR A 47 6.01 20.68 6.80
C THR A 47 5.29 21.96 7.24
N ALA A 48 5.18 22.21 8.56
CA ALA A 48 4.33 23.25 9.14
C ALA A 48 2.83 23.17 8.76
N SER A 49 2.40 22.08 8.12
CA SER A 49 1.02 21.85 7.70
C SER A 49 0.34 20.81 8.58
N ILE A 50 -0.95 21.02 8.85
CA ILE A 50 -1.74 20.17 9.74
C ILE A 50 -2.59 19.26 8.87
N ILE A 51 -2.35 17.96 8.97
CA ILE A 51 -3.20 16.92 8.38
C ILE A 51 -3.97 16.28 9.53
N ASP A 52 -5.29 16.13 9.36
CA ASP A 52 -6.14 15.51 10.37
C ASP A 52 -5.79 14.02 10.53
N PRO A 53 -5.68 13.48 11.76
CA PRO A 53 -5.40 12.07 11.99
C PRO A 53 -6.40 11.10 11.35
N LYS A 54 -7.61 11.55 11.02
CA LYS A 54 -8.59 10.76 10.26
C LYS A 54 -8.11 10.45 8.84
N GLU A 55 -7.42 11.39 8.19
CA GLU A 55 -6.83 11.18 6.86
C GLU A 55 -5.75 10.09 6.89
N PHE A 56 -4.91 10.09 7.94
CA PHE A 56 -3.92 9.03 8.13
C PHE A 56 -4.55 7.68 8.48
N THR A 57 -5.70 7.68 9.15
CA THR A 57 -6.46 6.46 9.44
C THR A 57 -7.09 5.89 8.17
N ALA A 58 -7.57 6.76 7.26
CA ALA A 58 -8.06 6.36 5.94
C ALA A 58 -6.94 5.81 5.05
N LEU A 59 -5.75 6.41 5.07
CA LEU A 59 -4.54 5.91 4.39
C LEU A 59 -4.01 4.59 4.97
N ASN A 60 -4.24 4.34 6.26
CA ASN A 60 -3.92 3.07 6.92
C ASN A 60 -4.99 1.99 6.70
N LYS A 61 -6.03 2.22 5.88
CA LYS A 61 -6.81 1.11 5.36
C LYS A 61 -5.84 0.21 4.59
N SER A 62 -5.54 -0.93 5.20
CA SER A 62 -4.74 -1.99 4.58
C SER A 62 -5.27 -2.16 3.16
N ARG A 63 -4.41 -1.92 2.15
CA ARG A 63 -4.73 -2.29 0.76
C ARG A 63 -5.17 -3.74 0.85
N GLY A 64 -6.41 -4.01 0.43
CA GLY A 64 -7.15 -5.20 0.82
C GLY A 64 -6.28 -6.45 0.70
N THR A 65 -6.38 -7.33 1.70
CA THR A 65 -5.78 -8.67 1.75
C THR A 65 -6.25 -9.62 0.62
N GLY A 66 -6.84 -9.09 -0.44
CA GLY A 66 -7.28 -9.80 -1.64
C GLY A 66 -6.26 -9.75 -2.77
N GLY A 67 -4.96 -9.70 -2.45
CA GLY A 67 -3.90 -9.83 -3.43
C GLY A 67 -3.96 -11.21 -4.08
N LEU A 68 -4.53 -11.30 -5.29
CA LEU A 68 -4.60 -12.56 -6.03
C LEU A 68 -3.24 -12.83 -6.67
N THR A 69 -2.62 -13.95 -6.31
CA THR A 69 -1.39 -14.42 -6.93
C THR A 69 -1.67 -15.75 -7.62
N GLU A 70 -1.34 -15.84 -8.90
CA GLU A 70 -1.47 -17.04 -9.71
C GLU A 70 -0.13 -17.35 -10.38
N ASN A 71 0.20 -18.64 -10.45
CA ASN A 71 1.39 -19.10 -11.16
C ASN A 71 0.97 -19.65 -12.53
N PHE A 72 1.58 -19.14 -13.60
CA PHE A 72 1.28 -19.52 -14.97
C PHE A 72 2.56 -19.84 -15.74
N ASN A 73 2.76 -21.10 -16.11
CA ASN A 73 3.95 -21.59 -16.82
C ASN A 73 5.29 -21.17 -16.16
N GLY A 74 5.33 -21.10 -14.82
CA GLY A 74 6.49 -20.67 -14.05
C GLY A 74 6.61 -19.15 -13.84
N TYR A 75 5.68 -18.36 -14.41
CA TYR A 75 5.60 -16.92 -14.20
C TYR A 75 4.55 -16.58 -13.13
N GLN A 76 4.95 -15.77 -12.15
CA GLN A 76 4.02 -15.29 -11.12
C GLN A 76 3.25 -14.06 -11.64
N ILE A 77 1.94 -14.19 -11.74
CA ILE A 77 1.03 -13.10 -12.06
C ILE A 77 0.35 -12.68 -10.75
N LYS A 78 0.38 -11.39 -10.45
CA LYS A 78 -0.14 -10.83 -9.21
C LYS A 78 -1.16 -9.74 -9.52
N ASN A 79 -2.11 -9.57 -8.61
CA ASN A 79 -3.08 -8.49 -8.63
C ASN A 79 -3.34 -8.01 -7.21
N ASP A 80 -2.79 -6.85 -6.87
CA ASP A 80 -2.88 -6.29 -5.51
C ASP A 80 -4.17 -5.50 -5.27
N THR A 81 -4.92 -5.17 -6.32
CA THR A 81 -6.12 -4.30 -6.24
C THR A 81 -7.42 -5.07 -6.42
N GLY A 82 -7.36 -6.27 -6.99
CA GLY A 82 -8.53 -7.10 -7.32
C GLY A 82 -9.27 -6.66 -8.59
N GLU A 83 -8.85 -5.57 -9.26
CA GLU A 83 -9.47 -5.13 -10.50
C GLU A 83 -9.07 -6.03 -11.68
N PRO A 84 -9.98 -6.34 -12.62
CA PRO A 84 -9.72 -7.29 -13.71
C PRO A 84 -8.57 -6.89 -14.65
N ASN A 85 -8.22 -5.60 -14.71
CA ASN A 85 -7.17 -5.05 -15.56
C ASN A 85 -5.89 -4.66 -14.82
N ALA A 86 -5.81 -4.92 -13.52
CA ALA A 86 -4.68 -4.53 -12.68
C ALA A 86 -3.72 -5.69 -12.39
N TRP A 87 -3.72 -6.72 -13.26
CA TRP A 87 -2.75 -7.80 -13.14
C TRP A 87 -1.39 -7.35 -13.63
N TYR A 88 -0.35 -7.85 -13.00
CA TYR A 88 1.03 -7.62 -13.41
C TYR A 88 1.87 -8.89 -13.25
N CYS A 89 2.91 -8.99 -14.07
CA CYS A 89 3.84 -10.11 -14.07
C CYS A 89 5.25 -9.63 -14.43
N MET A 90 6.27 -10.23 -13.82
CA MET A 90 7.65 -10.04 -14.25
C MET A 90 8.00 -11.07 -15.32
N PHE A 91 8.23 -10.59 -16.54
CA PHE A 91 8.50 -11.41 -17.71
C PHE A 91 9.84 -11.01 -18.33
N ASN A 92 10.83 -11.91 -18.28
CA ASN A 92 12.19 -11.70 -18.81
C ASN A 92 12.82 -10.35 -18.38
N GLY A 93 12.69 -9.99 -17.10
CA GLY A 93 13.22 -8.74 -16.55
C GLY A 93 12.42 -7.48 -16.88
N ARG A 94 11.26 -7.61 -17.55
CA ARG A 94 10.32 -6.51 -17.80
C ARG A 94 9.02 -6.71 -17.04
N LEU A 95 8.50 -5.63 -16.48
CA LEU A 95 7.17 -5.62 -15.87
C LEU A 95 6.12 -5.46 -16.97
N ILE A 96 5.27 -6.46 -17.11
CA ILE A 96 4.08 -6.40 -17.97
C ILE A 96 2.84 -6.23 -17.09
N LYS A 97 1.95 -5.32 -17.48
CA LYS A 97 0.70 -5.01 -16.78
C LYS A 97 -0.48 -5.08 -17.75
N GLY A 98 -1.65 -5.51 -17.26
CA GLY A 98 -2.87 -5.54 -18.04
C GLY A 98 -3.89 -6.55 -17.51
N GLY A 99 -4.84 -6.93 -18.36
CA GLY A 99 -5.78 -7.99 -18.04
C GLY A 99 -5.10 -9.36 -17.97
N LYS A 100 -5.56 -10.22 -17.05
CA LYS A 100 -5.04 -11.59 -16.84
C LYS A 100 -4.86 -12.36 -18.16
N ILE A 101 -5.89 -12.37 -19.00
CA ILE A 101 -5.90 -13.09 -20.29
C ILE A 101 -4.84 -12.54 -21.25
N ALA A 102 -4.62 -11.23 -21.26
CA ALA A 102 -3.62 -10.61 -22.14
C ALA A 102 -2.19 -11.00 -21.72
N ILE A 103 -1.93 -11.04 -20.40
CA ILE A 103 -0.64 -11.48 -19.86
C ILE A 103 -0.40 -12.96 -20.19
N GLN A 104 -1.39 -13.83 -19.98
CA GLN A 104 -1.29 -15.26 -20.31
C GLN A 104 -1.00 -15.49 -21.80
N ARG A 105 -1.73 -14.83 -22.70
CA ARG A 105 -1.51 -14.91 -24.15
C ARG A 105 -0.13 -14.43 -24.56
N HIS A 106 0.40 -13.38 -23.92
CA HIS A 106 1.75 -12.88 -24.20
C HIS A 106 2.82 -13.92 -23.83
N ILE A 107 2.68 -14.55 -22.67
CA ILE A 107 3.57 -15.62 -22.20
C ILE A 107 3.52 -16.82 -23.16
N GLU A 108 2.33 -17.27 -23.54
CA GLU A 108 2.14 -18.39 -24.47
C GLU A 108 2.75 -18.11 -25.85
N ALA A 109 2.49 -16.93 -26.41
CA ALA A 109 3.05 -16.52 -27.70
C ALA A 109 4.59 -16.52 -27.68
N TYR A 110 5.19 -16.06 -26.58
CA TYR A 110 6.64 -16.10 -26.41
C TYR A 110 7.19 -17.52 -26.33
N LEU A 111 6.54 -18.42 -25.59
CA LEU A 111 6.97 -19.81 -25.49
C LEU A 111 6.91 -20.52 -26.85
N LEU A 112 5.85 -20.29 -27.62
CA LEU A 112 5.71 -20.78 -29.00
C LEU A 112 6.80 -20.23 -29.93
N ALA A 113 7.10 -18.93 -29.85
CA ALA A 113 8.15 -18.32 -30.64
C ALA A 113 9.53 -18.89 -30.30
N LYS A 114 9.82 -19.10 -29.00
CA LYS A 114 11.06 -19.69 -28.54
C LYS A 114 11.25 -21.12 -29.06
N GLN A 115 10.21 -21.95 -28.99
CA GLN A 115 10.25 -23.33 -29.49
C GLN A 115 10.52 -23.41 -30.99
N LYS A 116 9.88 -22.53 -31.79
CA LYS A 116 10.13 -22.46 -33.24
C LYS A 116 11.56 -22.01 -33.56
N ALA A 117 12.10 -21.05 -32.81
CA ALA A 117 13.48 -20.59 -32.99
C ALA A 117 14.52 -21.66 -32.62
N GLU A 118 14.24 -22.51 -31.64
CA GLU A 118 15.10 -23.65 -31.30
C GLU A 118 15.03 -24.77 -32.34
N GLN A 119 13.86 -25.00 -32.95
CA GLN A 119 13.69 -25.98 -34.04
C GLN A 119 14.38 -25.56 -35.33
N GLN A 120 14.45 -24.26 -35.63
CA GLN A 120 15.15 -23.75 -36.83
C GLN A 120 16.68 -23.71 -36.69
N LYS A 121 17.21 -23.91 -35.47
CA LYS A 121 18.65 -23.96 -35.18
C LYS A 121 19.23 -25.37 -35.17
N LYS A 122 18.41 -26.41 -35.27
CA LYS A 122 18.83 -27.80 -35.47
C LYS A 122 18.82 -28.13 -36.96
#